data_AF-A0A9E3SWL8-F1
#
_entry.id   AF-A0A9E3SWL8-F1
#
_cell.length_a   1.000
_cell.length_b   1.000
_cell.length_c   1.000
_cell.angle_alpha   90.00
_cell.angle_beta   90.00
_cell.angle_gamma   90.00
#
_symmetry.space_group_name_H-M   'P 1'
#
loop_
_entity.id
_entity.type
_entity.pdbx_description
1 polymer ?
#
loop_
_entity_poly.entity_id
_entity_poly.type
_entity_poly.pdbx_seq_one_letter_code
_entity_poly.pdbx_strand_id
1 'polypeptide(L)'
;MRASKWIPWLIFGAALIGVALAFATFFEQIPTDQNTLAMDWKGYLWPGLRDGLPYTDVNGTVRNPPWTVIPLLPLGQMSMRASWGILSLITLVILLISVPRVPRRSLYWISVLALIFSLPSIRNLVDGNVEALSIAGVLALLYGYRRENPLILALGILFAVAKPQVTSLLMLALGLYVFQSRPPRLWLMTAILVVLVATPALWWRGEQWLAMMFGIPEKGSIMDLSLMAALERTGWLPAALNRAIWLGVIGITGGVTWLSKRSLTREKAGMLIAASLLVAPYAASTLTLVAIGVVPFFQKNRLWGGVLLLLAFAQVFLNTAAAVGIFAYYSTAFVGITWVVLLWHVWRTEIHAPAPVPAAPPVMAG
;
A
#
# COMPACT_ATOMS: atom_id res chain seq x y z
N MET A 1 2.03 48.83 3.13
CA MET A 1 0.92 47.89 2.96
C MET A 1 1.43 46.47 3.17
N ARG A 2 0.96 45.75 4.20
CA ARG A 2 1.35 44.33 4.39
C ARG A 2 0.56 43.49 3.39
N ALA A 3 1.24 42.85 2.45
CA ALA A 3 0.60 41.87 1.56
C ALA A 3 -0.18 40.86 2.43
N SER A 4 -1.45 40.64 2.09
CA SER A 4 -2.34 39.73 2.82
C SER A 4 -1.71 38.34 2.87
N LYS A 5 -1.55 37.77 4.08
CA LYS A 5 -1.01 36.42 4.31
C LYS A 5 -1.79 35.32 3.57
N TRP A 6 -2.97 35.64 3.03
CA TRP A 6 -3.85 34.72 2.31
C TRP A 6 -3.55 34.60 0.81
N ILE A 7 -2.90 35.60 0.19
CA ILE A 7 -2.65 35.60 -1.26
C ILE A 7 -1.90 34.34 -1.73
N PRO A 8 -0.80 33.90 -1.08
CA PRO A 8 -0.09 32.69 -1.51
C PRO A 8 -0.95 31.42 -1.43
N TRP A 9 -1.82 31.32 -0.41
CA TRP A 9 -2.73 30.18 -0.24
C TRP A 9 -3.84 30.16 -1.28
N LEU A 10 -4.36 31.34 -1.66
CA LEU A 10 -5.33 31.46 -2.74
C LEU A 10 -4.71 31.07 -4.09
N ILE A 11 -3.49 31.54 -4.38
CA ILE A 11 -2.76 31.16 -5.60
C ILE A 11 -2.51 29.66 -5.64
N PHE A 12 -2.05 29.07 -4.52
CA PHE A 12 -1.84 27.63 -4.43
C PHE A 12 -3.13 26.83 -4.62
N GLY A 13 -4.22 27.24 -3.95
CA GLY A 13 -5.54 26.62 -4.09
C GLY A 13 -6.07 26.70 -5.52
N ALA A 14 -5.97 27.87 -6.16
CA ALA A 14 -6.36 28.06 -7.56
C ALA A 14 -5.53 27.18 -8.50
N ALA A 15 -4.21 27.06 -8.26
CA ALA A 15 -3.35 26.19 -9.04
C ALA A 15 -3.73 24.71 -8.88
N LEU A 16 -4.04 24.24 -7.66
CA LEU A 16 -4.51 22.88 -7.42
C LEU A 16 -5.83 22.59 -8.14
N ILE A 17 -6.79 23.53 -8.10
CA ILE A 17 -8.05 23.42 -8.84
C ILE A 17 -7.78 23.37 -10.34
N GLY A 18 -6.91 24.24 -10.85
CA GLY A 18 -6.52 24.24 -12.26
C GLY A 18 -5.91 22.91 -12.72
N VAL A 19 -5.02 22.31 -11.91
CA VAL A 19 -4.44 20.98 -12.20
C VAL A 19 -5.51 19.88 -12.14
N ALA A 20 -6.41 19.91 -11.16
CA ALA A 20 -7.50 18.95 -11.05
C ALA A 20 -8.44 19.02 -12.26
N LEU A 21 -8.81 20.25 -12.68
CA LEU A 21 -9.60 20.48 -13.89
C LEU A 21 -8.87 19.98 -15.13
N ALA A 22 -7.57 20.25 -15.28
CA ALA A 22 -6.78 19.77 -16.41
C ALA A 22 -6.73 18.24 -16.50
N PHE A 23 -6.61 17.54 -15.36
CA PHE A 23 -6.69 16.09 -15.31
C PHE A 23 -8.07 15.57 -15.70
N ALA A 24 -9.13 16.16 -15.15
CA ALA A 24 -10.49 15.78 -15.47
C ALA A 24 -10.80 15.96 -16.97
N THR A 25 -10.44 17.11 -17.54
CA THR A 25 -10.68 17.42 -18.96
C THR A 25 -9.82 16.58 -19.91
N PHE A 26 -8.57 16.29 -19.54
CA PHE A 26 -7.72 15.40 -20.33
C PHE A 26 -8.30 13.98 -20.38
N PHE A 27 -8.70 13.42 -19.24
CA PHE A 27 -9.23 12.05 -19.17
C PHE A 27 -10.59 11.91 -19.87
N GLU A 28 -11.43 12.95 -19.89
CA GLU A 28 -12.68 12.96 -20.66
C GLU A 28 -12.46 12.67 -22.16
N GLN A 29 -11.31 13.07 -22.69
CA GLN A 29 -10.96 12.89 -24.10
C GLN A 29 -10.42 11.48 -24.39
N ILE A 30 -10.12 10.68 -23.36
CA ILE A 30 -9.59 9.31 -23.54
C ILE A 30 -10.77 8.35 -23.78
N PRO A 31 -10.87 7.71 -24.96
CA PRO A 31 -11.90 6.71 -25.19
C PRO A 31 -11.66 5.49 -24.31
N THR A 32 -12.71 5.00 -23.63
CA THR A 32 -12.63 3.90 -22.66
C THR A 32 -13.50 2.69 -23.03
N ASP A 33 -14.34 2.83 -24.04
CA ASP A 33 -15.51 1.95 -24.22
C ASP A 33 -15.12 0.64 -24.94
N GLN A 34 -13.96 0.61 -25.60
CA GLN A 34 -13.46 -0.52 -26.40
C GLN A 34 -12.06 -1.00 -26.00
N ASN A 35 -11.59 -0.67 -24.79
CA ASN A 35 -10.26 -1.06 -24.31
C ASN A 35 -10.28 -1.50 -22.85
N THR A 36 -9.11 -1.86 -22.31
CA THR A 36 -8.92 -2.29 -20.92
C THR A 36 -8.56 -1.14 -19.97
N LEU A 37 -8.59 0.12 -20.45
CA LEU A 37 -8.33 1.27 -19.59
C LEU A 37 -9.46 1.42 -18.58
N ALA A 38 -9.09 1.91 -17.39
CA ALA A 38 -9.94 2.10 -16.23
C ALA A 38 -10.68 0.83 -15.81
N MET A 39 -10.14 -0.38 -16.04
CA MET A 39 -10.87 -1.63 -15.84
C MET A 39 -11.51 -1.74 -14.45
N ASP A 40 -10.75 -1.53 -13.38
CA ASP A 40 -11.26 -1.62 -12.00
C ASP A 40 -12.24 -0.48 -11.70
N TRP A 41 -11.92 0.72 -12.20
CA TRP A 41 -12.74 1.90 -11.97
C TRP A 41 -14.08 1.84 -12.69
N LYS A 42 -14.07 1.68 -14.01
CA LYS A 42 -15.26 1.65 -14.87
C LYS A 42 -16.09 0.39 -14.67
N GLY A 43 -15.43 -0.74 -14.39
CA GLY A 43 -16.11 -2.03 -14.28
C GLY A 43 -16.95 -2.13 -13.01
N TYR A 44 -16.46 -1.56 -11.90
CA TYR A 44 -17.00 -1.91 -10.58
C TYR A 44 -17.11 -0.73 -9.62
N LEU A 45 -16.04 0.06 -9.46
CA LEU A 45 -16.01 1.12 -8.44
C LEU A 45 -16.90 2.31 -8.81
N TRP A 46 -16.76 2.87 -10.01
CA TRP A 46 -17.52 4.05 -10.41
C TRP A 46 -19.03 3.80 -10.53
N PRO A 47 -19.52 2.73 -11.20
CA PRO A 47 -20.94 2.40 -11.19
C PRO A 47 -21.47 2.23 -9.75
N GLY A 48 -20.68 1.58 -8.88
CA GLY A 48 -21.05 1.40 -7.47
C GLY A 48 -21.11 2.69 -6.65
N LEU A 49 -20.31 3.69 -7.00
CA LEU A 49 -20.37 5.02 -6.38
C LEU A 49 -21.60 5.82 -6.85
N ARG A 50 -22.08 5.59 -8.08
CA ARG A 50 -23.18 6.34 -8.69
C ARG A 50 -24.54 5.72 -8.38
N ASP A 51 -24.68 4.42 -8.63
CA ASP A 51 -25.98 3.71 -8.64
C ASP A 51 -26.16 2.81 -7.40
N GLY A 52 -25.14 2.76 -6.53
CA GLY A 52 -25.11 1.96 -5.30
C GLY A 52 -24.13 0.80 -5.38
N LEU A 53 -23.40 0.53 -4.29
CA LEU A 53 -22.27 -0.41 -4.29
C LEU A 53 -22.72 -1.85 -4.58
N PRO A 54 -22.22 -2.48 -5.67
CA PRO A 54 -22.62 -3.82 -6.06
C PRO A 54 -21.75 -4.85 -5.31
N TYR A 55 -21.96 -5.01 -4.01
CA TYR A 55 -21.37 -6.15 -3.28
C TYR A 55 -22.18 -7.45 -3.49
N THR A 56 -23.11 -7.48 -4.45
CA THR A 56 -24.14 -8.52 -4.58
C THR A 56 -23.84 -9.57 -5.65
N ASP A 57 -22.87 -9.35 -6.53
CA ASP A 57 -22.47 -10.31 -7.55
C ASP A 57 -21.01 -10.72 -7.32
N VAL A 58 -20.76 -12.02 -7.19
CA VAL A 58 -19.41 -12.61 -7.07
C VAL A 58 -18.53 -12.23 -8.26
N ASN A 59 -19.16 -11.86 -9.38
CA ASN A 59 -18.52 -11.38 -10.60
C ASN A 59 -18.47 -9.84 -10.72
N GLY A 60 -19.11 -9.08 -9.81
CA GLY A 60 -19.22 -7.61 -9.80
C GLY A 60 -18.41 -6.99 -8.66
N THR A 61 -17.16 -6.64 -8.95
CA THR A 61 -16.02 -6.75 -8.04
C THR A 61 -15.59 -5.44 -7.33
N VAL A 62 -16.27 -5.08 -6.25
CA VAL A 62 -15.67 -4.20 -5.22
C VAL A 62 -15.20 -5.04 -4.04
N ARG A 63 -13.87 -5.19 -3.91
CA ARG A 63 -13.25 -5.94 -2.78
C ARG A 63 -12.80 -5.02 -1.64
N ASN A 64 -12.88 -3.72 -1.87
CA ASN A 64 -12.53 -2.73 -0.89
C ASN A 64 -13.58 -2.71 0.23
N PRO A 65 -13.17 -2.56 1.49
CA PRO A 65 -14.12 -2.47 2.58
C PRO A 65 -15.07 -1.27 2.44
N PRO A 66 -16.31 -1.35 2.92
CA PRO A 66 -17.32 -0.30 2.71
C PRO A 66 -16.88 1.10 3.18
N TRP A 67 -16.13 1.20 4.28
CA TRP A 67 -15.67 2.50 4.79
C TRP A 67 -14.67 3.20 3.86
N THR A 68 -13.99 2.47 2.99
CA THR A 68 -13.00 3.05 2.05
C THR A 68 -13.64 3.65 0.81
N VAL A 69 -14.91 3.33 0.57
CA VAL A 69 -15.71 3.91 -0.51
C VAL A 69 -16.20 5.32 -0.14
N ILE A 70 -16.51 5.57 1.14
CA ILE A 70 -17.02 6.87 1.64
C ILE A 70 -16.21 8.08 1.12
N PRO A 71 -14.87 8.13 1.23
CA PRO A 71 -14.09 9.27 0.72
C PRO A 71 -14.12 9.40 -0.81
N LEU A 72 -14.54 8.35 -1.54
CA LEU A 72 -14.63 8.33 -3.00
C LEU A 72 -16.02 8.73 -3.52
N LEU A 73 -17.04 8.83 -2.66
CA LEU A 73 -18.41 9.22 -3.05
C LEU A 73 -18.49 10.49 -3.91
N PRO A 74 -17.72 11.57 -3.64
CA PRO A 74 -17.74 12.75 -4.49
C PRO A 74 -17.36 12.46 -5.96
N LEU A 75 -16.52 11.44 -6.19
CA LEU A 75 -16.11 11.05 -7.54
C LEU A 75 -17.23 10.38 -8.32
N GLY A 76 -18.19 9.74 -7.66
CA GLY A 76 -19.38 9.15 -8.30
C GLY A 76 -20.34 10.18 -8.91
N GLN A 77 -20.22 11.45 -8.51
CA GLN A 77 -21.02 12.56 -9.03
C GLN A 77 -20.46 13.14 -10.34
N MET A 78 -19.25 12.73 -10.73
CA MET A 78 -18.61 13.14 -11.98
C MET A 78 -18.82 12.07 -13.05
N SER A 79 -18.52 12.39 -14.31
CA SER A 79 -18.44 11.35 -15.34
C SER A 79 -17.38 10.29 -14.97
N MET A 80 -17.50 9.09 -15.54
CA MET A 80 -16.56 8.01 -15.28
C MET A 80 -15.12 8.40 -15.64
N ARG A 81 -14.94 9.09 -16.76
CA ARG A 81 -13.61 9.52 -17.24
C ARG A 81 -13.03 10.65 -16.40
N ALA A 82 -13.83 11.68 -16.10
CA ALA A 82 -13.37 12.79 -15.26
C ALA A 82 -12.99 12.31 -13.84
N SER A 83 -13.80 11.45 -13.24
CA SER A 83 -13.50 10.87 -11.92
C SER A 83 -12.26 9.99 -11.93
N TRP A 84 -12.03 9.21 -12.99
CA TRP A 84 -10.79 8.45 -13.18
C TRP A 84 -9.55 9.36 -13.28
N GLY A 85 -9.68 10.51 -13.96
CA GLY A 85 -8.64 11.54 -14.01
C GLY A 85 -8.31 12.11 -12.64
N ILE A 86 -9.33 12.44 -11.84
CA ILE A 86 -9.13 12.91 -10.45
C ILE A 86 -8.51 11.82 -9.56
N LEU A 87 -8.95 10.57 -9.67
CA LEU A 87 -8.35 9.45 -8.94
C LEU A 87 -6.88 9.24 -9.32
N SER A 88 -6.55 9.39 -10.60
CA SER A 88 -5.18 9.32 -11.12
C SER A 88 -4.31 10.44 -10.54
N LEU A 89 -4.83 11.67 -10.46
CA LEU A 89 -4.15 12.79 -9.80
C LEU A 89 -3.92 12.51 -8.30
N ILE A 90 -4.94 12.05 -7.58
CA ILE A 90 -4.84 11.68 -6.16
C ILE A 90 -3.74 10.61 -5.98
N THR A 91 -3.72 9.60 -6.84
CA THR A 91 -2.71 8.55 -6.85
C THR A 91 -1.31 9.12 -7.03
N LEU A 92 -1.09 9.96 -8.04
CA LEU A 92 0.21 10.60 -8.30
C LEU A 92 0.70 11.44 -7.11
N VAL A 93 -0.20 12.23 -6.50
CA VAL A 93 0.11 13.03 -5.32
C VAL A 93 0.53 12.15 -4.15
N ILE A 94 -0.21 11.06 -3.89
CA ILE A 94 0.12 10.12 -2.81
C ILE A 94 1.46 9.42 -3.09
N LEU A 95 1.72 8.98 -4.32
CA LEU A 95 3.00 8.39 -4.69
C LEU A 95 4.15 9.38 -4.48
N LEU A 96 3.98 10.65 -4.88
CA LEU A 96 4.98 11.69 -4.65
C LEU A 96 5.24 11.91 -3.15
N ILE A 97 4.19 12.02 -2.33
CA ILE A 97 4.30 12.18 -0.87
C ILE A 97 4.94 10.95 -0.22
N SER A 98 4.72 9.76 -0.79
CA SER A 98 5.27 8.52 -0.26
C SER A 98 6.79 8.46 -0.32
N VAL A 99 7.44 9.19 -1.24
CA VAL A 99 8.90 9.21 -1.38
C VAL A 99 9.53 10.14 -0.33
N PRO A 100 10.37 9.63 0.59
CA PRO A 100 11.04 10.46 1.56
C PRO A 100 11.95 11.52 0.90
N ARG A 101 11.94 12.73 1.45
CA ARG A 101 12.89 13.77 1.04
C ARG A 101 14.28 13.42 1.56
N VAL A 102 15.28 13.46 0.68
CA VAL A 102 16.69 13.22 1.00
C VAL A 102 17.55 14.42 0.57
N PRO A 103 18.72 14.66 1.21
CA PRO A 103 19.58 15.81 0.88
C PRO A 103 20.01 15.83 -0.59
N ARG A 104 20.30 14.66 -1.17
CA ARG A 104 20.70 14.54 -2.58
C ARG A 104 19.49 14.61 -3.49
N ARG A 105 19.22 15.78 -4.08
CA ARG A 105 18.06 16.03 -4.97
C ARG A 105 17.95 15.05 -6.13
N SER A 106 19.07 14.65 -6.75
CA SER A 106 19.03 13.68 -7.85
C SER A 106 18.51 12.31 -7.41
N LEU A 107 18.90 11.85 -6.21
CA LEU A 107 18.42 10.59 -5.66
C LEU A 107 16.91 10.65 -5.35
N TYR A 108 16.43 11.79 -4.83
CA TYR A 108 15.00 12.02 -4.63
C TYR A 108 14.23 11.91 -5.96
N TRP A 109 14.64 12.64 -6.99
CA TRP A 109 13.94 12.62 -8.28
C TRP A 109 14.03 11.28 -8.99
N ILE A 110 15.19 10.60 -8.96
CA ILE A 110 15.31 9.23 -9.47
C ILE A 110 14.33 8.30 -8.72
N SER A 111 14.20 8.45 -7.41
CA SER A 111 13.24 7.65 -6.61
C SER A 111 11.79 7.93 -7.00
N VAL A 112 11.44 9.19 -7.24
CA VAL A 112 10.10 9.61 -7.69
C VAL A 112 9.81 9.05 -9.07
N LEU A 113 10.71 9.24 -10.03
CA LEU A 113 10.56 8.74 -11.39
C LEU A 113 10.49 7.20 -11.40
N ALA A 114 11.36 6.55 -10.65
CA ALA A 114 11.36 5.10 -10.50
C ALA A 114 10.04 4.59 -9.91
N LEU A 115 9.47 5.27 -8.91
CA LEU A 115 8.17 4.89 -8.38
C LEU A 115 7.06 5.09 -9.42
N ILE A 116 6.94 6.30 -9.98
CA ILE A 116 5.84 6.68 -10.89
C ILE A 116 5.83 5.81 -12.15
N PHE A 117 7.01 5.53 -12.73
CA PHE A 117 7.15 4.76 -13.97
C PHE A 117 7.33 3.25 -13.74
N SER A 118 7.25 2.76 -12.50
CA SER A 118 7.22 1.32 -12.26
C SER A 118 5.92 0.70 -12.79
N LEU A 119 5.97 -0.56 -13.25
CA LEU A 119 4.78 -1.25 -13.75
C LEU A 119 3.60 -1.24 -12.76
N PRO A 120 3.79 -1.50 -11.44
CA PRO A 120 2.68 -1.45 -10.49
C PRO A 120 2.00 -0.08 -10.41
N SER A 121 2.77 1.02 -10.53
CA SER A 121 2.21 2.38 -10.55
C SER A 121 1.41 2.65 -11.81
N ILE A 122 2.00 2.32 -12.97
CA ILE A 122 1.34 2.51 -14.26
C ILE A 122 0.06 1.69 -14.32
N ARG A 123 0.08 0.40 -13.92
CA ARG A 123 -1.11 -0.45 -13.87
C ARG A 123 -2.15 0.12 -12.91
N ASN A 124 -1.77 0.58 -11.71
CA ASN A 124 -2.73 1.20 -10.80
C ASN A 124 -3.43 2.43 -11.41
N LEU A 125 -2.68 3.29 -12.12
CA LEU A 125 -3.24 4.46 -12.81
C LEU A 125 -4.14 4.04 -13.97
N VAL A 126 -3.66 3.12 -14.82
CA VAL A 126 -4.37 2.62 -15.99
C VAL A 126 -5.66 1.91 -15.60
N ASP A 127 -5.62 1.05 -14.58
CA ASP A 127 -6.79 0.26 -14.16
C ASP A 127 -7.75 1.10 -13.30
N GLY A 128 -7.28 2.23 -12.75
CA GLY A 128 -8.05 3.09 -11.85
C GLY A 128 -8.27 2.44 -10.48
N ASN A 129 -7.25 1.74 -9.98
CA ASN A 129 -7.30 1.04 -8.71
C ASN A 129 -7.03 2.00 -7.53
N VAL A 130 -7.64 1.71 -6.38
CA VAL A 130 -7.61 2.56 -5.17
C VAL A 130 -6.46 2.22 -4.22
N GLU A 131 -5.40 1.57 -4.68
CA GLU A 131 -4.26 1.21 -3.82
C GLU A 131 -3.53 2.43 -3.24
N ALA A 132 -3.65 3.59 -3.89
CA ALA A 132 -3.20 4.85 -3.33
C ALA A 132 -3.77 5.11 -1.92
N LEU A 133 -5.01 4.69 -1.64
CA LEU A 133 -5.58 4.78 -0.29
C LEU A 133 -4.79 3.92 0.71
N SER A 134 -4.38 2.71 0.33
CA SER A 134 -3.55 1.85 1.18
C SER A 134 -2.20 2.49 1.48
N ILE A 135 -1.56 3.12 0.49
CA ILE A 135 -0.30 3.85 0.65
C ILE A 135 -0.48 5.04 1.60
N ALA A 136 -1.49 5.88 1.35
CA ALA A 136 -1.81 7.03 2.21
C ALA A 136 -2.10 6.58 3.65
N GLY A 137 -2.85 5.49 3.81
CA GLY A 137 -3.14 4.89 5.10
C GLY A 137 -1.88 4.45 5.84
N VAL A 138 -0.97 3.74 5.17
CA VAL A 138 0.31 3.33 5.78
C VAL A 138 1.17 4.55 6.15
N LEU A 139 1.22 5.59 5.32
CA LEU A 139 1.95 6.83 5.64
C LEU A 139 1.36 7.54 6.87
N ALA A 140 0.03 7.66 6.92
CA ALA A 140 -0.69 8.23 8.05
C ALA A 140 -0.49 7.39 9.31
N LEU A 141 -0.51 6.06 9.20
CA LEU A 141 -0.24 5.14 10.30
C LEU A 141 1.17 5.34 10.87
N LEU A 142 2.20 5.36 10.02
CA LEU A 142 3.58 5.61 10.45
C LEU A 142 3.73 6.97 11.15
N TYR A 143 3.07 8.00 10.63
CA TYR A 143 3.09 9.34 11.20
C TYR A 143 2.31 9.40 12.53
N GLY A 144 1.10 8.86 12.58
CA GLY A 144 0.22 8.82 13.74
C GLY A 144 0.82 8.00 14.89
N TYR A 145 1.46 6.87 14.59
CA TYR A 145 2.17 6.06 15.58
C TYR A 145 3.37 6.79 16.18
N ARG A 146 4.10 7.56 15.37
CA ARG A 146 5.26 8.35 15.84
C ARG A 146 4.84 9.56 16.66
N ARG A 147 3.75 10.22 16.26
CA ARG A 147 3.23 11.43 16.91
C ARG A 147 2.24 11.15 18.04
N GLU A 148 1.92 9.88 18.28
CA GLU A 148 0.93 9.45 19.26
C GLU A 148 -0.41 10.19 19.06
N ASN A 149 -0.79 10.40 17.80
CA ASN A 149 -2.03 11.08 17.44
C ASN A 149 -3.11 10.04 17.11
N PRO A 150 -4.17 9.90 17.94
CA PRO A 150 -5.15 8.85 17.76
C PRO A 150 -5.99 9.00 16.49
N LEU A 151 -6.27 10.23 16.07
CA LEU A 151 -7.06 10.53 14.87
C LEU A 151 -6.32 10.14 13.61
N ILE A 152 -5.06 10.56 13.48
CA ILE A 152 -4.23 10.22 12.33
C ILE A 152 -3.99 8.71 12.28
N LEU A 153 -3.78 8.07 13.44
CA LEU A 153 -3.61 6.63 13.52
C LEU A 153 -4.88 5.88 13.09
N ALA A 154 -6.06 6.34 13.51
CA ALA A 154 -7.35 5.77 13.09
C ALA A 154 -7.60 5.92 11.59
N LEU A 155 -7.36 7.11 11.02
CA LEU A 155 -7.43 7.33 9.57
C LEU A 155 -6.42 6.45 8.83
N GLY A 156 -5.22 6.31 9.39
CA GLY A 156 -4.18 5.44 8.87
C GLY A 156 -4.62 3.98 8.81
N ILE A 157 -5.23 3.46 9.89
CA ILE A 157 -5.79 2.10 9.93
C ILE A 157 -6.89 1.95 8.88
N LEU A 158 -7.91 2.82 8.89
CA LEU A 158 -9.08 2.74 8.00
C LEU A 158 -8.68 2.74 6.51
N PHE A 159 -7.70 3.55 6.11
CA PHE A 159 -7.22 3.59 4.74
C PHE A 159 -6.20 2.50 4.41
N ALA A 160 -5.34 2.09 5.35
CA ALA A 160 -4.37 1.02 5.13
C ALA A 160 -5.06 -0.31 4.82
N VAL A 161 -6.21 -0.55 5.45
CA VAL A 161 -7.03 -1.75 5.19
C VAL A 161 -7.93 -1.60 3.97
N ALA A 162 -7.79 -0.56 3.13
CA ALA A 162 -8.45 -0.50 1.83
C ALA A 162 -8.13 -1.73 0.96
N LYS A 163 -6.97 -2.34 1.17
CA LYS A 163 -6.63 -3.69 0.72
C LYS A 163 -6.13 -4.52 1.92
N PRO A 164 -7.01 -5.24 2.64
CA PRO A 164 -6.63 -5.99 3.84
C PRO A 164 -5.49 -6.99 3.60
N GLN A 165 -5.45 -7.60 2.41
CA GLN A 165 -4.40 -8.52 1.97
C GLN A 165 -3.00 -7.88 1.92
N VAL A 166 -2.90 -6.56 1.76
CA VAL A 166 -1.63 -5.84 1.69
C VAL A 166 -1.09 -5.51 3.08
N THR A 167 -1.97 -5.34 4.08
CA THR A 167 -1.61 -4.70 5.35
C THR A 167 -1.98 -5.52 6.59
N SER A 168 -2.49 -6.75 6.44
CA SER A 168 -2.96 -7.60 7.55
C SER A 168 -1.91 -7.80 8.66
N LEU A 169 -0.71 -8.29 8.32
CA LEU A 169 0.35 -8.50 9.32
C LEU A 169 0.89 -7.17 9.87
N LEU A 170 0.87 -6.11 9.06
CA LEU A 170 1.21 -4.75 9.51
C LEU A 170 0.23 -4.27 10.58
N MET A 171 -1.07 -4.48 10.41
CA MET A 171 -2.09 -4.11 11.40
C MET A 171 -1.94 -4.92 12.68
N LEU A 172 -1.66 -6.23 12.59
CA LEU A 172 -1.43 -7.08 13.77
C LEU A 172 -0.20 -6.61 14.56
N ALA A 173 0.92 -6.37 13.88
CA ALA A 173 2.14 -5.85 14.50
C ALA A 173 1.91 -4.47 15.14
N LEU A 174 1.21 -3.57 14.45
CA LEU A 174 0.84 -2.27 15.02
C LEU A 174 -0.01 -2.43 16.28
N GLY A 175 -1.06 -3.26 16.24
CA GLY A 175 -1.94 -3.50 17.37
C GLY A 175 -1.17 -3.96 18.60
N LEU A 176 -0.28 -4.93 18.42
CA LEU A 176 0.62 -5.42 19.47
C LEU A 176 1.53 -4.29 19.99
N TYR A 177 2.15 -3.51 19.11
CA TYR A 177 3.06 -2.44 19.50
C TYR A 177 2.35 -1.33 20.28
N VAL A 178 1.19 -0.87 19.80
CA VAL A 178 0.43 0.18 20.50
C VAL A 178 -0.04 -0.34 21.85
N PHE A 179 -0.57 -1.57 21.92
CA PHE A 179 -1.03 -2.16 23.17
C PHE A 179 0.09 -2.32 24.21
N GLN A 180 1.28 -2.76 23.80
CA GLN A 180 2.40 -3.05 24.70
C GLN A 180 3.25 -1.84 25.10
N SER A 181 3.26 -0.77 24.31
CA SER A 181 4.26 0.31 24.47
C SER A 181 3.69 1.71 24.55
N ARG A 182 2.38 1.90 24.35
CA ARG A 182 1.75 3.21 24.29
C ARG A 182 0.69 3.38 25.39
N PRO A 183 0.40 4.62 25.81
CA PRO A 183 -0.58 4.87 26.87
C PRO A 183 -1.98 4.40 26.47
N PRO A 184 -2.81 3.92 27.43
CA PRO A 184 -4.17 3.44 27.14
C PRO A 184 -5.06 4.38 26.36
N ARG A 185 -4.93 5.68 26.65
CA ARG A 185 -5.64 6.73 25.94
C ARG A 185 -5.43 6.66 24.42
N LEU A 186 -4.21 6.37 23.95
CA LEU A 186 -3.93 6.34 22.51
C LEU A 186 -4.72 5.21 21.84
N TRP A 187 -4.57 3.97 22.31
CA TRP A 187 -5.25 2.84 21.67
C TRP A 187 -6.76 2.85 21.87
N LEU A 188 -7.27 3.26 23.04
CA LEU A 188 -8.71 3.38 23.27
C LEU A 188 -9.34 4.40 22.32
N MET A 189 -8.75 5.59 22.20
CA MET A 189 -9.28 6.62 21.31
C MET A 189 -9.16 6.23 19.84
N THR A 190 -8.03 5.63 19.43
CA THR A 190 -7.91 5.10 18.08
C THR A 190 -8.95 4.01 17.81
N ALA A 191 -9.15 3.06 18.73
CA ALA A 191 -10.14 2.00 18.58
C ALA A 191 -11.56 2.57 18.46
N ILE A 192 -11.94 3.51 19.32
CA ILE A 192 -13.25 4.18 19.26
C ILE A 192 -13.44 4.86 17.90
N LEU A 193 -12.46 5.63 17.43
CA LEU A 193 -12.56 6.31 16.13
C LEU A 193 -12.67 5.34 14.95
N VAL A 194 -11.93 4.22 14.98
CA VAL A 194 -12.04 3.18 13.95
C VAL A 194 -13.42 2.51 14.00
N VAL A 195 -13.90 2.13 15.18
CA VAL A 195 -15.21 1.48 15.38
C VAL A 195 -16.35 2.39 14.93
N LEU A 196 -16.28 3.69 15.27
CA LEU A 196 -17.29 4.68 14.88
C LEU A 196 -17.48 4.79 13.37
N VAL A 197 -16.46 4.49 12.57
CA VAL A 197 -16.55 4.50 11.10
C VAL A 197 -16.80 3.10 10.53
N ALA A 198 -16.05 2.10 11.00
CA ALA A 198 -16.10 0.74 10.47
C ALA A 198 -17.44 0.05 10.79
N THR A 199 -17.97 0.21 12.01
CA THR A 199 -19.21 -0.48 12.41
C THR A 199 -20.43 -0.03 11.61
N PRO A 200 -20.72 1.28 11.45
CA PRO A 200 -21.82 1.70 10.57
C PRO A 200 -21.63 1.25 9.12
N ALA A 201 -20.39 1.28 8.61
CA ALA A 201 -20.09 0.83 7.26
C ALA A 201 -20.29 -0.69 7.07
N LEU A 202 -19.93 -1.49 8.08
CA LEU A 202 -20.17 -2.93 8.14
C LEU A 202 -21.65 -3.26 8.34
N TRP A 203 -22.39 -2.47 9.13
CA TRP A 203 -23.84 -2.62 9.23
C TRP A 203 -24.51 -2.39 7.88
N TRP A 204 -24.00 -1.43 7.09
CA TRP A 204 -24.55 -1.12 5.78
C TRP A 204 -24.26 -2.20 4.72
N ARG A 205 -23.00 -2.64 4.57
CA ARG A 205 -22.57 -3.55 3.47
C ARG A 205 -21.61 -4.67 3.90
N GLY A 206 -21.46 -4.91 5.20
CA GLY A 206 -20.46 -5.83 5.74
C GLY A 206 -20.68 -7.29 5.37
N GLU A 207 -21.92 -7.79 5.42
CA GLU A 207 -22.23 -9.18 5.04
C GLU A 207 -21.85 -9.46 3.59
N GLN A 208 -22.29 -8.59 2.68
CA GLN A 208 -22.02 -8.70 1.25
C GLN A 208 -20.50 -8.59 0.97
N TRP A 209 -19.82 -7.65 1.61
CA TRP A 209 -18.36 -7.52 1.50
C TRP A 209 -17.62 -8.76 2.01
N LEU A 210 -18.04 -9.34 3.15
CA LEU A 210 -17.43 -10.56 3.69
C LEU A 210 -17.63 -11.75 2.75
N ALA A 211 -18.85 -11.93 2.21
CA ALA A 211 -19.12 -12.97 1.22
C ALA A 211 -18.18 -12.86 0.00
N MET A 212 -17.96 -11.64 -0.49
CA MET A 212 -17.01 -11.37 -1.59
C MET A 212 -15.56 -11.66 -1.21
N MET A 213 -15.14 -11.36 0.02
CA MET A 213 -13.78 -11.62 0.49
C MET A 213 -13.47 -13.10 0.65
N PHE A 214 -14.47 -13.93 0.97
CA PHE A 214 -14.32 -15.38 1.05
C PHE A 214 -14.51 -16.10 -0.30
N GLY A 215 -15.27 -15.50 -1.21
CA GLY A 215 -15.62 -16.07 -2.52
C GLY A 215 -14.78 -15.60 -3.70
N ILE A 216 -13.52 -15.17 -3.49
CA ILE A 216 -12.68 -14.58 -4.55
C ILE A 216 -12.44 -15.60 -5.70
N PRO A 217 -12.97 -15.37 -6.92
CA PRO A 217 -12.85 -16.31 -8.03
C PRO A 217 -11.41 -16.49 -8.55
N GLU A 218 -10.60 -15.44 -8.47
CA GLU A 218 -9.22 -15.41 -8.97
C GLU A 218 -8.22 -16.03 -7.98
N LYS A 219 -8.69 -16.52 -6.84
CA LYS A 219 -7.84 -17.22 -5.88
C LYS A 219 -7.16 -18.42 -6.56
N GLY A 220 -5.84 -18.52 -6.44
CA GLY A 220 -5.06 -19.56 -7.12
C GLY A 220 -4.78 -19.28 -8.60
N SER A 221 -5.47 -18.33 -9.25
CA SER A 221 -5.30 -18.00 -10.67
C SER A 221 -3.95 -17.31 -10.96
N ILE A 222 -3.65 -17.07 -12.24
CA ILE A 222 -2.47 -16.30 -12.66
C ILE A 222 -2.46 -14.84 -12.19
N MET A 223 -3.57 -14.30 -11.68
CA MET A 223 -3.61 -12.98 -11.06
C MET A 223 -3.16 -13.00 -9.60
N ASP A 224 -3.18 -14.18 -8.96
CA ASP A 224 -2.85 -14.35 -7.55
C ASP A 224 -1.34 -14.53 -7.34
N LEU A 225 -0.71 -13.51 -6.75
CA LEU A 225 0.71 -13.48 -6.40
C LEU A 225 1.01 -13.93 -4.95
N SER A 226 0.02 -14.49 -4.24
CA SER A 226 0.25 -15.10 -2.93
C SER A 226 1.17 -16.31 -3.03
N LEU A 227 1.89 -16.60 -1.94
CA LEU A 227 2.85 -17.70 -1.91
C LEU A 227 2.16 -19.06 -2.06
N MET A 228 1.02 -19.25 -1.40
CA MET A 228 0.27 -20.50 -1.49
C MET A 228 -0.16 -20.77 -2.94
N ALA A 229 -0.76 -19.78 -3.59
CA ALA A 229 -1.19 -19.90 -4.98
C ALA A 229 -0.02 -20.22 -5.92
N ALA A 230 1.13 -19.56 -5.74
CA ALA A 230 2.33 -19.86 -6.52
C ALA A 230 2.83 -21.30 -6.31
N LEU A 231 2.91 -21.77 -5.06
CA LEU A 231 3.39 -23.13 -4.76
C LEU A 231 2.40 -24.21 -5.21
N GLU A 232 1.10 -23.98 -5.12
CA GLU A 232 0.08 -24.92 -5.58
C GLU A 232 0.07 -25.03 -7.11
N ARG A 233 0.25 -23.92 -7.83
CA ARG A 233 0.33 -23.93 -9.30
C ARG A 233 1.53 -24.70 -9.85
N THR A 234 2.62 -24.85 -9.09
CA THR A 234 3.77 -25.65 -9.55
C THR A 234 3.49 -27.16 -9.51
N GLY A 235 2.55 -27.61 -8.67
CA GLY A 235 2.07 -28.99 -8.62
C GLY A 235 3.05 -30.06 -8.11
N TRP A 236 4.33 -29.74 -7.91
CA TRP A 236 5.35 -30.74 -7.55
C TRP A 236 5.62 -30.86 -6.04
N LEU A 237 5.24 -29.85 -5.24
CA LEU A 237 5.42 -29.86 -3.80
C LEU A 237 4.21 -30.48 -3.08
N PRO A 238 4.42 -31.36 -2.09
CA PRO A 238 3.33 -31.84 -1.24
C PRO A 238 2.62 -30.69 -0.50
N ALA A 239 1.30 -30.76 -0.37
CA ALA A 239 0.50 -29.71 0.29
C ALA A 239 0.96 -29.40 1.73
N ALA A 240 1.46 -30.41 2.46
CA ALA A 240 2.01 -30.23 3.80
C ALA A 240 3.25 -29.30 3.79
N LEU A 241 4.12 -29.45 2.78
CA LEU A 241 5.31 -28.62 2.63
C LEU A 241 4.93 -27.19 2.20
N ASN A 242 3.95 -27.03 1.32
CA ASN A 242 3.41 -25.70 0.97
C ASN A 242 2.90 -24.94 2.21
N ARG A 243 2.13 -25.63 3.07
CA ARG A 243 1.65 -25.07 4.34
C ARG A 243 2.78 -24.77 5.31
N ALA A 244 3.79 -25.64 5.41
CA ALA A 244 4.95 -25.41 6.26
C ALA A 244 5.73 -24.16 5.85
N ILE A 245 5.97 -23.96 4.54
CA ILE A 245 6.63 -22.76 4.02
C ILE A 245 5.79 -21.51 4.31
N TRP A 246 4.48 -21.57 4.05
CA TRP A 246 3.55 -20.47 4.32
C TRP A 246 3.52 -20.09 5.82
N LEU A 247 3.43 -21.08 6.71
CA LEU A 247 3.52 -20.87 8.17
C LEU A 247 4.90 -20.37 8.59
N GLY A 248 5.97 -20.78 7.89
CA GLY A 248 7.32 -20.28 8.10
C GLY A 248 7.43 -18.77 7.88
N VAL A 249 6.80 -18.23 6.83
CA VAL A 249 6.75 -16.77 6.60
C VAL A 249 6.10 -16.06 7.79
N ILE A 250 4.97 -16.59 8.30
CA ILE A 250 4.28 -16.03 9.47
C ILE A 250 5.14 -16.11 10.72
N GLY A 251 5.70 -17.29 11.01
CA GLY A 251 6.49 -17.55 12.21
C GLY A 251 7.76 -16.72 12.27
N ILE A 252 8.53 -16.66 11.17
CA ILE A 252 9.75 -15.86 11.08
C ILE A 252 9.42 -14.37 11.18
N THR A 253 8.40 -13.89 10.45
CA THR A 253 7.97 -12.48 10.52
C THR A 253 7.54 -12.13 11.93
N GLY A 254 6.71 -12.95 12.57
CA GLY A 254 6.27 -12.78 13.94
C GLY A 254 7.42 -12.76 14.94
N GLY A 255 8.37 -13.70 14.81
CA GLY A 255 9.57 -13.77 15.66
C GLY A 255 10.45 -12.54 15.53
N VAL A 256 10.75 -12.10 14.30
CA VAL A 256 11.55 -10.88 14.08
C VAL A 256 10.81 -9.64 14.59
N THR A 257 9.51 -9.51 14.31
CA THR A 257 8.68 -8.39 14.80
C THR A 257 8.64 -8.35 16.32
N TRP A 258 8.51 -9.50 16.99
CA TRP A 258 8.49 -9.61 18.45
C TRP A 258 9.82 -9.23 19.11
N LEU A 259 10.93 -9.70 18.55
CA LEU A 259 12.27 -9.46 19.09
C LEU A 259 12.85 -8.08 18.72
N SER A 260 12.36 -7.48 17.64
CA SER A 260 12.80 -6.15 17.19
C SER A 260 12.30 -5.02 18.10
N LYS A 261 12.84 -3.80 17.93
CA LYS A 261 12.40 -2.61 18.66
C LYS A 261 10.92 -2.35 18.37
N ARG A 262 10.13 -1.89 19.34
CA ARG A 262 8.70 -1.55 19.14
C ARG A 262 8.47 -0.25 18.34
N SER A 263 9.41 0.11 17.47
CA SER A 263 9.25 1.20 16.50
C SER A 263 8.72 0.65 15.19
N LEU A 264 8.00 1.50 14.45
CA LEU A 264 7.50 1.20 13.12
C LEU A 264 8.24 2.05 12.09
N THR A 265 9.31 1.49 11.54
CA THR A 265 10.10 2.08 10.45
C THR A 265 9.50 1.74 9.09
N ARG A 266 9.92 2.42 8.02
CA ARG A 266 9.41 2.14 6.66
C ARG A 266 9.85 0.77 6.17
N GLU A 267 11.05 0.35 6.54
CA GLU A 267 11.64 -0.93 6.21
C GLU A 267 10.89 -2.05 6.90
N LYS A 268 10.55 -1.88 8.18
CA LYS A 268 9.71 -2.84 8.91
C LYS A 268 8.28 -2.87 8.37
N ALA A 269 7.70 -1.73 8.03
CA ALA A 269 6.40 -1.69 7.38
C ALA A 269 6.44 -2.39 6.02
N GLY A 270 7.46 -2.16 5.20
CA GLY A 270 7.69 -2.86 3.93
C GLY A 270 7.86 -4.37 4.11
N MET A 271 8.62 -4.81 5.10
CA MET A 271 8.75 -6.22 5.47
C MET A 271 7.39 -6.84 5.81
N LEU A 272 6.60 -6.18 6.65
CA LEU A 272 5.28 -6.65 7.07
C LEU A 272 4.26 -6.64 5.91
N ILE A 273 4.34 -5.67 5.02
CA ILE A 273 3.52 -5.61 3.79
C ILE A 273 3.89 -6.77 2.84
N ALA A 274 5.20 -6.99 2.62
CA ALA A 274 5.65 -8.11 1.79
C ALA A 274 5.20 -9.46 2.37
N ALA A 275 5.36 -9.64 3.69
CA ALA A 275 4.86 -10.83 4.38
C ALA A 275 3.34 -10.96 4.25
N SER A 276 2.58 -9.87 4.39
CA SER A 276 1.11 -9.87 4.23
C SER A 276 0.70 -10.35 2.85
N LEU A 277 1.36 -9.85 1.79
CA LEU A 277 1.12 -10.26 0.41
C LEU A 277 1.42 -11.75 0.17
N LEU A 278 2.52 -12.27 0.74
CA LEU A 278 2.88 -13.69 0.62
C LEU A 278 1.85 -14.59 1.29
N VAL A 279 1.36 -14.19 2.47
CA VAL A 279 0.47 -15.04 3.28
C VAL A 279 -1.01 -14.78 3.00
N ALA A 280 -1.35 -13.78 2.20
CA ALA A 280 -2.72 -13.46 1.86
C ALA A 280 -3.41 -14.65 1.16
N PRO A 281 -4.73 -14.82 1.34
CA PRO A 281 -5.49 -15.81 0.58
C PRO A 281 -5.60 -15.46 -0.90
N TYR A 282 -5.36 -14.18 -1.25
CA TYR A 282 -5.29 -13.65 -2.60
C TYR A 282 -4.54 -12.31 -2.58
N ALA A 283 -3.61 -12.10 -3.50
CA ALA A 283 -2.94 -10.81 -3.71
C ALA A 283 -2.76 -10.55 -5.20
N ALA A 284 -2.86 -9.29 -5.64
CA ALA A 284 -2.77 -8.95 -7.08
C ALA A 284 -2.05 -7.63 -7.39
N SER A 285 -1.41 -7.02 -6.40
CA SER A 285 -0.60 -5.81 -6.63
C SER A 285 0.50 -5.65 -5.59
N THR A 286 1.60 -5.05 -6.05
CA THR A 286 2.81 -4.80 -5.26
C THR A 286 3.12 -3.32 -5.11
N LEU A 287 2.22 -2.42 -5.55
CA LEU A 287 2.50 -0.98 -5.56
C LEU A 287 2.77 -0.44 -4.15
N THR A 288 1.96 -0.84 -3.16
CA THR A 288 2.16 -0.42 -1.76
C THR A 288 3.51 -0.87 -1.23
N LEU A 289 3.95 -2.08 -1.58
CA LEU A 289 5.27 -2.59 -1.20
C LEU A 289 6.40 -1.76 -1.83
N VAL A 290 6.27 -1.40 -3.11
CA VAL A 290 7.27 -0.58 -3.81
C VAL A 290 7.34 0.82 -3.21
N ALA A 291 6.21 1.46 -2.97
CA ALA A 291 6.11 2.83 -2.46
C ALA A 291 6.58 2.97 -1.00
N ILE A 292 6.21 2.03 -0.14
CA ILE A 292 6.52 2.09 1.31
C ILE A 292 7.85 1.42 1.65
N GLY A 293 8.14 0.28 1.04
CA GLY A 293 9.31 -0.54 1.34
C GLY A 293 10.48 -0.27 0.40
N VAL A 294 10.33 -0.62 -0.89
CA VAL A 294 11.45 -0.71 -1.83
C VAL A 294 12.10 0.65 -2.11
N VAL A 295 11.32 1.66 -2.50
CA VAL A 295 11.85 2.97 -2.89
C VAL A 295 12.53 3.70 -1.71
N PRO A 296 11.92 3.77 -0.51
CA PRO A 296 12.60 4.31 0.66
C PRO A 296 13.86 3.51 1.03
N PHE A 297 13.82 2.18 0.87
CA PHE A 297 14.99 1.34 1.14
C PHE A 297 16.12 1.60 0.14
N PHE A 298 15.84 1.85 -1.14
CA PHE A 298 16.85 2.28 -2.11
C PHE A 298 17.54 3.59 -1.72
N GLN A 299 16.79 4.55 -1.17
CA GLN A 299 17.38 5.80 -0.72
C GLN A 299 18.36 5.60 0.46
N LYS A 300 18.10 4.61 1.32
CA LYS A 300 18.93 4.29 2.49
C LYS A 300 20.07 3.31 2.19
N ASN A 301 19.81 2.29 1.39
CA ASN A 301 20.75 1.24 1.00
C ASN A 301 20.67 1.04 -0.53
N ARG A 302 21.53 1.77 -1.24
CA ARG A 302 21.49 1.86 -2.72
C ARG A 302 21.69 0.52 -3.43
N LEU A 303 22.54 -0.36 -2.88
CA LEU A 303 22.84 -1.63 -3.50
C LEU A 303 21.62 -2.53 -3.47
N TRP A 304 21.17 -2.91 -2.27
CA TRP A 304 20.06 -3.84 -2.12
C TRP A 304 18.74 -3.24 -2.58
N GLY A 305 18.46 -1.98 -2.26
CA GLY A 305 17.26 -1.33 -2.76
C GLY A 305 17.29 -1.10 -4.28
N GLY A 306 18.48 -0.95 -4.88
CA GLY A 306 18.64 -0.87 -6.33
C GLY A 306 18.34 -2.20 -7.03
N VAL A 307 18.78 -3.32 -6.45
CA VAL A 307 18.41 -4.67 -6.90
C VAL A 307 16.89 -4.87 -6.82
N LEU A 308 16.27 -4.53 -5.69
CA LEU A 308 14.81 -4.65 -5.55
C LEU A 308 14.06 -3.74 -6.54
N LEU A 309 14.56 -2.53 -6.79
CA LEU A 309 14.00 -1.63 -7.81
C LEU A 309 14.09 -2.24 -9.21
N LEU A 310 15.25 -2.77 -9.58
CA LEU A 310 15.44 -3.48 -10.85
C LEU A 310 14.45 -4.63 -11.01
N LEU A 311 14.26 -5.43 -9.95
CA LEU A 311 13.28 -6.51 -9.97
C LEU A 311 11.84 -5.99 -10.15
N ALA A 312 11.47 -4.90 -9.49
CA ALA A 312 10.15 -4.29 -9.67
C ALA A 312 9.95 -3.77 -11.12
N PHE A 313 11.00 -3.21 -11.73
CA PHE A 313 10.97 -2.72 -13.10
C PHE A 313 10.94 -3.82 -14.15
N ALA A 314 11.66 -4.91 -13.92
CA ALA A 314 11.74 -6.02 -14.87
C ALA A 314 10.36 -6.70 -15.11
N GLN A 315 9.37 -6.47 -14.25
CA GLN A 315 7.98 -6.86 -14.51
C GLN A 315 7.44 -6.30 -15.84
N VAL A 316 7.91 -5.13 -16.30
CA VAL A 316 7.50 -4.53 -17.58
C VAL A 316 7.75 -5.49 -18.75
N PHE A 317 8.88 -6.20 -18.74
CA PHE A 317 9.24 -7.14 -19.80
C PHE A 317 8.39 -8.42 -19.78
N LEU A 318 7.73 -8.69 -18.64
CA LEU A 318 6.83 -9.83 -18.46
C LEU A 318 5.38 -9.49 -18.75
N ASN A 319 5.06 -8.20 -19.02
CA ASN A 319 3.71 -7.76 -19.35
C ASN A 319 3.38 -8.01 -20.83
N THR A 320 3.49 -9.27 -21.26
CA THR A 320 3.19 -9.73 -22.61
C THR A 320 2.31 -10.98 -22.56
N ALA A 321 1.53 -11.23 -23.62
CA ALA A 321 0.65 -12.40 -23.68
C ALA A 321 1.43 -13.73 -23.50
N ALA A 322 2.64 -13.82 -24.04
CA ALA A 322 3.50 -15.00 -23.94
C ALA A 322 4.05 -15.22 -22.51
N ALA A 323 4.24 -14.16 -21.73
CA ALA A 323 4.83 -14.23 -20.39
C ALA A 323 3.79 -14.18 -19.25
N VAL A 324 2.48 -14.11 -19.57
CA VAL A 324 1.42 -13.93 -18.56
C VAL A 324 1.41 -15.04 -17.51
N GLY A 325 1.73 -16.28 -17.90
CA GLY A 325 1.84 -17.42 -16.98
C GLY A 325 3.04 -17.34 -16.04
N ILE A 326 4.11 -16.65 -16.44
CA ILE A 326 5.34 -16.46 -15.64
C ILE A 326 5.21 -15.24 -14.72
N PHE A 327 4.40 -14.25 -15.11
CA PHE A 327 4.21 -12.99 -14.39
C PHE A 327 3.85 -13.20 -12.91
N ALA A 328 2.94 -14.14 -12.62
CA ALA A 328 2.50 -14.46 -11.26
C ALA A 328 3.66 -14.99 -10.39
N TYR A 329 4.44 -15.93 -10.94
CA TYR A 329 5.60 -16.50 -10.26
C TYR A 329 6.68 -15.46 -10.03
N TYR A 330 6.96 -14.63 -11.03
CA TYR A 330 7.93 -13.55 -10.92
C TYR A 330 7.52 -12.54 -9.85
N SER A 331 6.26 -12.12 -9.86
CA SER A 331 5.70 -11.19 -8.87
C SER A 331 5.78 -11.78 -7.46
N THR A 332 5.46 -13.07 -7.29
CA THR A 332 5.59 -13.78 -6.00
C THR A 332 7.05 -13.84 -5.55
N ALA A 333 7.98 -14.17 -6.45
CA ALA A 333 9.40 -14.21 -6.17
C ALA A 333 9.95 -12.83 -5.79
N PHE A 334 9.53 -11.77 -6.49
CA PHE A 334 9.87 -10.39 -6.17
C PHE A 334 9.42 -10.01 -4.76
N VAL A 335 8.18 -10.34 -4.37
CA VAL A 335 7.69 -10.10 -3.01
C VAL A 335 8.48 -10.93 -1.99
N GLY A 336 8.77 -12.20 -2.28
CA GLY A 336 9.57 -13.09 -1.43
C GLY A 336 10.99 -12.56 -1.19
N ILE A 337 11.69 -12.16 -2.25
CA ILE A 337 13.04 -11.58 -2.16
C ILE A 337 13.00 -10.26 -1.40
N THR A 338 12.00 -9.41 -1.66
CA THR A 338 11.82 -8.14 -0.93
C THR A 338 11.61 -8.39 0.56
N TRP A 339 10.78 -9.38 0.91
CA TRP A 339 10.55 -9.80 2.29
C TRP A 339 11.85 -10.25 2.95
N VAL A 340 12.62 -11.17 2.33
CA VAL A 340 13.90 -11.65 2.88
C VAL A 340 14.90 -10.50 3.10
N VAL A 341 15.07 -9.62 2.12
CA VAL A 341 16.02 -8.50 2.20
C VAL A 341 15.64 -7.53 3.31
N LEU A 342 14.36 -7.14 3.40
CA LEU A 342 13.90 -6.23 4.44
C LEU A 342 13.90 -6.88 5.82
N LEU A 343 13.54 -8.17 5.91
CA LEU A 343 13.60 -8.96 7.15
C LEU A 343 15.02 -9.04 7.68
N TRP A 344 15.99 -9.39 6.83
CA TRP A 344 17.41 -9.40 7.18
C TRP A 344 17.89 -8.02 7.64
N HIS A 345 17.47 -6.95 6.94
CA HIS A 345 17.83 -5.58 7.33
C HIS A 345 17.27 -5.22 8.72
N VAL A 346 16.01 -5.51 8.99
CA VAL A 346 15.36 -5.25 10.30
C VAL A 346 16.04 -6.07 11.39
N TRP A 347 16.28 -7.37 11.16
CA TRP A 347 16.97 -8.24 12.11
C TRP A 347 18.37 -7.70 12.47
N ARG A 348 19.16 -7.29 11.46
CA ARG A 348 20.49 -6.74 11.68
C ARG A 348 20.48 -5.39 12.42
N THR A 349 19.54 -4.50 12.09
CA THR A 349 19.56 -3.11 12.59
C THR A 349 18.79 -2.90 13.88
N GLU A 350 17.87 -3.81 14.22
CA GLU A 350 17.02 -3.67 15.39
C GLU A 350 17.25 -4.72 16.47
N ILE A 351 17.69 -5.93 16.11
CA ILE A 351 17.96 -7.02 17.06
C ILE A 351 19.48 -7.12 17.32
N HIS A 352 20.29 -7.19 16.26
CA HIS A 352 21.75 -7.29 16.35
C HIS A 352 22.46 -5.94 16.22
N ALA A 353 21.81 -4.85 16.62
CA ALA A 353 22.42 -3.53 16.55
C ALA A 353 23.70 -3.52 17.39
N PRO A 354 24.87 -3.13 16.85
CA PRO A 354 26.08 -3.01 17.64
C PRO A 354 25.84 -2.05 18.80
N ALA A 355 26.42 -2.35 19.96
CA ALA A 355 26.34 -1.48 21.13
C ALA A 355 26.74 -0.05 20.72
N PRO A 356 26.03 0.99 21.22
CA PRO A 356 26.44 2.36 20.95
C PRO A 356 27.89 2.54 21.37
N VAL A 357 28.73 3.01 20.44
CA VAL A 357 30.13 3.34 20.74
C VAL A 357 30.11 4.33 21.91
N PRO A 358 30.84 4.08 23.01
CA PRO A 358 30.91 5.02 24.12
C PRO A 358 31.23 6.41 23.59
N ALA A 359 30.51 7.43 24.06
CA ALA A 359 30.84 8.80 23.70
C ALA A 359 32.31 9.04 24.04
N ALA A 360 33.09 9.57 23.08
CA ALA A 360 34.45 9.96 23.35
C ALA A 360 34.45 10.86 24.59
N PRO A 361 35.35 10.63 25.57
CA PRO A 361 35.40 11.47 26.76
C PRO A 361 35.53 12.94 26.33
N PRO A 362 34.86 13.87 27.02
CA PRO A 362 34.94 15.28 26.67
C PRO A 362 36.40 15.70 26.62
N VAL A 363 36.83 16.24 25.47
CA VAL A 363 38.15 16.84 25.33
C VAL A 363 38.17 18.01 26.30
N MET A 364 38.89 17.85 27.42
CA MET A 364 39.12 18.93 28.37
C MET A 364 39.85 20.04 27.59
N ALA A 365 39.17 21.15 27.36
CA ALA A 365 39.80 22.34 26.80
C ALA A 365 40.84 22.83 27.83
N GLY A 366 42.12 22.72 27.47
CA GLY A 366 43.25 23.20 28.26
C GLY A 366 43.54 24.68 28.03
#